data_AF-A0A3N7D106-F1
#
_entry.id   AF-A0A3N7D106-F1
#
_cell.length_a   1.000
_cell.length_b   1.000
_cell.length_c   1.000
_cell.angle_alpha   90.00
_cell.angle_beta   90.00
_cell.angle_gamma   90.00
#
_symmetry.space_group_name_H-M   'P 1'
#
loop_
_entity.id
_entity.type
_entity.pdbx_description
1 polymer ?
#
loop_
_entity_poly.entity_id
_entity_poly.type
_entity_poly.pdbx_seq_one_letter_code
_entity_poly.pdbx_strand_id
1 'polypeptide(L)'
;MDNLMMQLKNSQKFTQLTVNQKVMQKKIKIIGSMFPEKFTFEELQHRTAKRSAMHQMIYLINNEIEGKKRRASDRKTCLPTLAPSAGLEPATL
;
A
#
# COMPACT_ATOMS: atom_id res chain seq x y z
N MET A 1 -48.58 18.04 8.64
CA MET A 1 -47.44 18.38 7.74
C MET A 1 -46.14 17.73 8.19
N ASP A 2 -45.84 17.68 9.49
CA ASP A 2 -44.53 17.24 9.99
C ASP A 2 -44.19 15.77 9.74
N ASN A 3 -45.17 14.86 9.87
CA ASN A 3 -44.94 13.43 9.61
C ASN A 3 -44.56 13.17 8.15
N LEU A 4 -45.26 13.82 7.20
CA LEU A 4 -44.99 13.68 5.77
C LEU A 4 -43.61 14.23 5.39
N MET A 5 -43.21 15.35 6.00
CA MET A 5 -41.89 15.95 5.83
C MET A 5 -40.77 15.05 6.42
N MET A 6 -41.05 14.34 7.51
CA MET A 6 -40.13 13.38 8.13
C MET A 6 -39.93 12.14 7.25
N GLN A 7 -41.02 11.60 6.69
CA GLN A 7 -40.99 10.47 5.76
C GLN A 7 -40.19 10.80 4.49
N LEU A 8 -40.38 12.01 3.94
CA LEU A 8 -39.65 12.46 2.76
C LEU A 8 -38.14 12.56 3.03
N LYS A 9 -37.74 13.13 4.18
CA LYS A 9 -36.33 13.23 4.58
C LYS A 9 -35.68 11.85 4.77
N ASN A 10 -36.40 10.89 5.35
CA ASN A 10 -35.90 9.53 5.53
C ASN A 10 -35.71 8.80 4.20
N SER A 11 -36.64 8.96 3.26
CA SER A 11 -36.55 8.40 1.91
C SER A 11 -35.36 8.98 1.12
N GLN A 12 -35.14 10.29 1.21
CA GLN A 12 -33.99 10.97 0.60
C GLN A 12 -32.66 10.48 1.19
N LYS A 13 -32.58 10.35 2.52
CA LYS A 13 -31.40 9.82 3.21
C LYS A 13 -31.08 8.39 2.77
N PHE A 14 -32.09 7.54 2.62
CA PHE A 14 -31.93 6.16 2.16
C PHE A 14 -31.43 6.07 0.70
N THR A 15 -31.97 6.93 -0.17
CA THR A 15 -31.52 7.01 -1.57
C THR A 15 -30.06 7.51 -1.67
N GLN A 16 -29.66 8.53 -0.90
CA GLN A 16 -28.26 8.96 -0.83
C GLN A 16 -27.32 7.85 -0.35
N LEU A 17 -27.69 7.11 0.70
CA LEU A 17 -26.89 5.98 1.21
C LEU A 17 -26.70 4.89 0.15
N THR A 18 -27.76 4.57 -0.60
CA THR A 18 -27.72 3.56 -1.66
C THR A 18 -26.85 3.98 -2.84
N VAL A 19 -26.91 5.26 -3.23
CA VAL A 19 -26.06 5.82 -4.29
C VAL A 19 -24.59 5.81 -3.85
N ASN A 20 -24.30 6.23 -2.62
CA ASN A 20 -22.95 6.22 -2.06
C ASN A 20 -22.38 4.80 -1.97
N GLN A 21 -23.21 3.81 -1.59
CA GLN A 21 -22.85 2.38 -1.62
C GLN A 21 -22.44 1.95 -3.03
N LYS A 22 -23.23 2.27 -4.05
CA LYS A 22 -22.92 1.94 -5.46
C LYS A 22 -21.62 2.59 -5.95
N VAL A 23 -21.39 3.85 -5.59
CA VAL A 23 -20.16 4.58 -5.96
C VAL A 23 -18.93 3.96 -5.27
N MET A 24 -19.04 3.63 -3.98
CA MET A 24 -18.00 2.95 -3.22
C MET A 24 -17.66 1.58 -3.81
N GLN A 25 -18.66 0.78 -4.16
CA GLN A 25 -18.47 -0.53 -4.80
C GLN A 25 -17.74 -0.42 -6.14
N LYS A 26 -18.04 0.58 -6.97
CA LYS A 26 -17.30 0.84 -8.22
C LYS A 26 -15.84 1.18 -7.97
N LYS A 27 -15.54 2.07 -7.00
CA LYS A 27 -14.16 2.45 -6.65
C LYS A 27 -13.37 1.25 -6.14
N ILE A 28 -13.97 0.47 -5.24
CA ILE A 28 -13.38 -0.76 -4.71
C ILE A 28 -13.10 -1.77 -5.83
N LYS A 29 -14.03 -1.95 -6.78
CA LYS A 29 -13.84 -2.84 -7.92
C LYS A 29 -12.69 -2.41 -8.83
N ILE A 30 -12.55 -1.12 -9.11
CA ILE A 30 -11.43 -0.58 -9.92
C ILE A 30 -10.11 -0.81 -9.21
N ILE A 31 -10.00 -0.44 -7.93
CA ILE A 31 -8.77 -0.62 -7.14
C ILE A 31 -8.41 -2.10 -7.00
N GLY A 32 -9.41 -2.95 -6.70
CA GLY A 32 -9.25 -4.40 -6.62
C GLY A 32 -8.83 -5.03 -7.95
N SER A 33 -9.27 -4.49 -9.09
CA SER A 33 -8.83 -4.96 -10.42
C SER A 33 -7.37 -4.59 -10.74
N MET A 34 -6.88 -3.45 -10.23
CA MET A 34 -5.48 -3.03 -10.42
C MET A 34 -4.53 -3.82 -9.50
N PHE A 35 -5.02 -4.27 -8.35
CA PHE A 35 -4.22 -4.98 -7.36
C PHE A 35 -4.99 -6.20 -6.78
N PRO A 36 -5.22 -7.25 -7.60
CA PRO A 36 -6.03 -8.40 -7.19
C PRO A 36 -5.44 -9.14 -5.98
N GLU A 37 -4.13 -9.09 -5.81
CA GLU A 37 -3.41 -9.69 -4.67
C GLU A 37 -3.31 -8.78 -3.44
N LYS A 38 -3.78 -7.53 -3.50
CA LYS A 38 -3.60 -6.53 -2.41
C LYS A 38 -4.88 -6.22 -1.64
N PHE A 39 -6.05 -6.50 -2.21
CA PHE A 39 -7.32 -6.23 -1.55
C PHE A 39 -8.28 -7.43 -1.66
N THR A 40 -8.51 -8.08 -0.53
CA THR A 40 -9.59 -9.06 -0.36
C THR A 40 -10.49 -8.56 0.76
N PHE A 41 -11.75 -8.29 0.44
CA PHE A 41 -12.76 -7.92 1.43
C PHE A 41 -13.47 -9.20 1.87
N GLU A 42 -13.26 -9.59 3.12
CA GLU A 42 -13.92 -10.72 3.75
C GLU A 42 -14.68 -10.15 4.95
N GLU A 43 -15.98 -10.46 5.08
CA GLU A 43 -16.82 -10.05 6.21
C GLU A 43 -16.82 -8.53 6.53
N LEU A 44 -16.89 -7.67 5.49
CA LEU A 44 -16.90 -6.20 5.64
C LEU A 44 -15.65 -5.60 6.32
N GLN A 45 -14.62 -6.40 6.58
CA GLN A 45 -13.35 -5.98 7.14
C GLN A 45 -12.31 -5.85 6.02
N HIS A 46 -11.49 -4.79 6.08
CA HIS A 46 -10.34 -4.66 5.20
C HIS A 46 -9.25 -5.61 5.71
N ARG A 47 -9.10 -6.78 5.10
CA ARG A 47 -7.94 -7.63 5.37
C ARG A 47 -6.81 -7.23 4.44
N THR A 48 -5.60 -7.11 4.99
CA THR A 48 -4.38 -7.09 4.19
C THR A 48 -4.36 -8.39 3.39
N ALA A 49 -4.38 -8.29 2.07
CA ALA A 49 -4.48 -9.48 1.25
C ALA A 49 -3.30 -10.43 1.46
N LYS A 50 -3.59 -11.72 1.29
CA LYS A 50 -2.63 -12.81 1.39
C LYS A 50 -1.44 -12.49 0.46
N ARG A 51 -0.26 -12.26 1.03
CA ARG A 51 0.97 -11.99 0.27
C ARG A 51 1.15 -13.08 -0.79
N SER A 52 1.34 -12.72 -2.06
CA SER A 52 1.63 -13.72 -3.09
C SER A 52 2.92 -14.46 -2.78
N ALA A 53 3.04 -15.66 -3.33
CA ALA A 53 4.19 -16.54 -3.11
C ALA A 53 5.52 -15.83 -3.41
N MET A 54 5.55 -15.00 -4.47
CA MET A 54 6.70 -14.17 -4.82
C MET A 54 7.07 -13.16 -3.71
N HIS A 55 6.08 -12.46 -3.14
CA HIS A 55 6.34 -11.55 -2.03
C HIS A 55 6.84 -12.30 -0.80
N GLN A 56 6.26 -13.48 -0.49
CA GLN A 56 6.75 -14.34 0.59
C GLN A 56 8.21 -14.75 0.40
N MET A 57 8.60 -15.18 -0.81
CA MET A 57 9.99 -15.50 -1.14
C MET A 57 10.92 -14.30 -0.94
N ILE A 58 10.54 -13.11 -1.42
CA ILE A 58 11.33 -11.88 -1.24
C ILE A 58 11.53 -11.58 0.25
N TYR A 59 10.49 -11.71 1.07
CA TYR A 59 10.59 -11.50 2.52
C TYR A 59 11.49 -12.52 3.20
N LEU A 60 11.40 -13.81 2.83
CA LEU A 60 12.26 -14.86 3.37
C LEU A 60 13.73 -14.58 3.04
N ILE A 61 14.03 -14.26 1.78
CA ILE A 61 15.39 -13.90 1.35
C ILE A 61 15.88 -12.66 2.12
N ASN A 62 15.04 -11.64 2.26
CA ASN A 62 15.40 -10.41 2.95
C ASN A 62 15.72 -10.62 4.43
N ASN A 63 14.98 -11.50 5.11
CA ASN A 63 15.25 -11.88 6.50
C ASN A 63 16.55 -12.68 6.61
N GLU A 64 16.78 -13.62 5.69
CA GLU A 64 18.01 -14.43 5.67
C GLU A 64 19.27 -13.56 5.50
N ILE A 65 19.20 -12.54 4.65
CA ILE A 65 20.33 -11.63 4.38
C ILE A 65 20.34 -10.39 5.28
N GLU A 66 19.41 -10.25 6.23
CA GLU A 66 19.28 -9.05 7.08
C GLU A 66 20.57 -8.79 7.87
N GLY A 67 21.18 -9.83 8.44
CA GLY A 67 22.47 -9.73 9.12
C GLY A 67 23.63 -9.33 8.20
N LYS A 68 23.55 -9.70 6.91
CA LYS A 68 24.56 -9.38 5.88
C LYS A 68 24.35 -8.01 5.24
N LYS A 69 23.14 -7.43 5.37
CA LYS A 69 22.83 -6.05 4.96
C LYS A 69 23.35 -5.00 5.93
N ARG A 70 23.75 -5.40 7.14
CA ARG A 70 24.46 -4.51 8.05
C ARG A 70 25.78 -4.16 7.39
N ARG A 71 25.93 -2.88 7.00
CA ARG A 71 27.19 -2.34 6.49
C ARG A 71 28.28 -2.76 7.48
N ALA A 72 29.37 -3.33 6.97
CA ALA A 72 30.54 -3.60 7.80
C ALA A 72 30.94 -2.30 8.51
N SER A 73 30.78 -2.26 9.84
CA SER A 73 31.00 -1.07 10.66
C SER A 73 32.49 -0.78 10.85
N ASP A 74 33.33 -1.77 10.55
CA ASP A 74 34.76 -1.71 10.79
C ASP A 74 35.51 -1.37 9.50
N ARG A 75 36.45 -0.41 9.59
CA ARG A 75 37.23 0.11 8.43
C ARG A 75 37.94 -1.00 7.65
N LYS A 76 38.28 -2.10 8.31
CA LYS A 76 39.00 -3.25 7.74
C LYS A 76 38.11 -4.23 6.97
N THR A 77 36.81 -4.27 7.28
CA THR A 77 35.84 -5.19 6.67
C THR A 77 34.84 -4.50 5.75
N CYS A 78 34.96 -3.18 5.59
CA CYS A 78 34.15 -2.39 4.68
C CYS A 78 34.31 -2.93 3.25
N LEU A 79 33.20 -3.39 2.64
CA LEU A 79 33.18 -3.68 1.22
C LEU A 79 33.45 -2.38 0.44
N PRO A 80 34.15 -2.45 -0.71
CA PRO A 80 34.38 -1.27 -1.54
C PRO A 80 33.02 -0.65 -1.91
N THR A 81 32.79 0.58 -1.47
CA THR A 81 31.65 1.39 -1.90
C THR A 81 32.02 2.18 -3.13
N LEU A 82 31.08 2.34 -4.06
CA LEU A 82 31.23 3.22 -5.21
C LEU A 82 31.60 4.63 -4.72
N ALA A 83 32.67 5.20 -5.29
CA ALA A 83 33.04 6.58 -5.01
C ALA A 83 31.87 7.49 -5.40
N PRO A 84 31.56 8.54 -4.61
CA PRO A 84 30.57 9.52 -5.00
C PRO A 84 30.92 10.10 -6.37
N SER A 85 29.91 10.51 -7.14
CA SER A 85 30.13 11.22 -8.39
C SER A 85 31.04 12.43 -8.15
N ALA A 86 31.87 12.77 -9.14
CA ALA A 86 32.64 14.00 -9.11
C ALA A 86 31.70 15.17 -8.75
N GLY A 87 32.14 16.00 -7.80
CA GLY A 87 31.41 17.20 -7.43
C GLY A 87 31.36 18.19 -8.61
N LEU A 88 30.67 19.31 -8.39
CA LEU A 88 30.72 20.42 -9.35
C LEU A 88 32.09 21.12 -9.39
N GLU A 89 32.96 20.80 -8.44
CA GLU A 89 34.31 21.34 -8.38
C GLU A 89 35.22 20.58 -9.35
N PRO A 90 36.03 21.29 -10.15
CA PRO A 90 37.00 20.67 -11.02
C PRO A 90 38.04 19.89 -10.19
N ALA A 91 38.42 18.71 -10.67
CA ALA A 91 39.45 17.91 -10.03
C ALA A 91 40.78 18.69 -10.02
N THR A 92 41.31 18.97 -8.83
CA THR A 92 42.66 19.49 -8.67
C THR A 92 43.67 18.37 -8.90
N LEU A 93 44.67 18.67 -9.73
CA LEU A 93 45.81 17.78 -10.03
C LEU A 93 46.80 17.71 -8.86
#